data_AF-A0A239PEG8-F1
#
_entry.id   AF-A0A239PEG8-F1
#
_cell.length_a   1.000
_cell.length_b   1.000
_cell.length_c   1.000
_cell.angle_alpha   90.00
_cell.angle_beta   90.00
_cell.angle_gamma   90.00
#
_symmetry.space_group_name_H-M   'P 1'
#
loop_
_entity.id
_entity.type
_entity.pdbx_description
1 polymer ?
#
loop_
_entity_poly.entity_id
_entity_poly.type
_entity_poly.pdbx_seq_one_letter_code
_entity_poly.pdbx_strand_id
1 'polypeptide(L)' 'MILVDATPKVDPPVLDEDALAVLRLLAQGLPIDTVAVRLGVSGRTVRRRSRAICQRLNVSAPIAAAVWAAQRGLL' A
#
# COMPACT_ATOMS: atom_id res chain seq x y z
N MET A 1 8.26 -20.62 -16.93
CA MET A 1 8.81 -19.36 -17.49
C MET A 1 8.05 -18.21 -16.85
N ILE A 2 8.51 -17.75 -15.68
CA ILE A 2 7.84 -16.68 -14.92
C ILE A 2 8.40 -15.36 -15.45
N LEU A 3 7.55 -14.59 -16.14
CA LEU A 3 7.79 -13.18 -16.42
C LEU A 3 7.47 -12.41 -15.13
N VAL A 4 8.49 -12.19 -14.29
CA VAL A 4 8.42 -11.11 -13.30
C VAL A 4 8.92 -9.88 -14.04
N ASP A 5 7.97 -9.10 -14.56
CA ASP A 5 8.24 -7.88 -15.30
C ASP A 5 9.13 -6.95 -14.47
N ALA A 6 10.15 -6.39 -15.12
CA ALA A 6 11.11 -5.49 -14.54
C ALA A 6 10.39 -4.30 -13.92
N THR A 7 10.45 -4.16 -12.58
CA THR A 7 9.98 -2.92 -11.95
C THR A 7 10.91 -1.79 -12.41
N PRO A 8 10.39 -0.75 -13.11
CA PRO A 8 11.18 0.45 -13.34
C PRO A 8 11.66 0.96 -11.98
N LYS A 9 12.89 1.47 -11.95
CA LYS A 9 13.52 2.06 -10.76
C LYS A 9 12.75 3.34 -10.43
N VAL A 10 11.64 3.17 -9.71
CA VAL A 10 10.81 4.26 -9.20
C VAL A 10 11.65 4.99 -8.16
N ASP A 11 12.11 6.20 -8.48
CA ASP A 11 12.65 7.14 -7.49
C ASP A 11 11.65 7.23 -6.33
N PRO A 12 12.07 7.03 -5.06
CA PRO A 12 11.14 6.78 -3.97
C PRO A 12 10.18 7.96 -3.82
N PRO A 13 8.89 7.79 -4.16
CA PRO A 13 7.91 8.81 -3.89
C PRO A 13 7.65 8.67 -2.40
N VAL A 14 8.21 9.58 -1.59
CA VAL A 14 8.04 9.59 -0.14
C VAL A 14 6.55 9.37 0.16
N LEU A 15 6.23 8.16 0.65
CA LEU A 15 4.90 7.83 1.12
C LEU A 15 4.73 8.65 2.40
N ASP A 16 3.61 9.36 2.50
CA ASP A 16 3.29 10.05 3.75
C ASP A 16 2.98 9.03 4.86
N GLU A 17 3.02 9.49 6.11
CA GLU A 17 2.79 8.61 7.26
C GLU A 17 1.40 7.96 7.23
N ASP A 18 0.41 8.68 6.68
CA ASP A 18 -0.94 8.19 6.44
C ASP A 18 -0.98 6.99 5.49
N ALA A 19 -0.18 7.02 4.42
CA ALA A 19 -0.04 5.92 3.49
C ALA A 19 0.70 4.75 4.14
N LEU A 20 1.78 5.02 4.87
CA LEU A 20 2.50 3.98 5.62
C LEU A 20 1.61 3.30 6.66
N ALA A 21 0.80 4.05 7.39
CA ALA A 21 -0.14 3.52 8.37
C ALA A 21 -1.16 2.56 7.73
N VAL A 22 -1.70 2.90 6.55
CA VAL A 22 -2.56 1.98 5.78
C VAL A 22 -1.80 0.72 5.38
N LEU A 23 -0.57 0.86 4.85
CA LEU A 23 0.22 -0.28 4.38
C LEU A 23 0.64 -1.21 5.52
N ARG A 24 0.98 -0.69 6.71
CA ARG A 24 1.30 -1.49 7.90
C ARG A 24 0.14 -2.39 8.32
N LEU A 25 -1.08 -1.87 8.26
CA LEU A 25 -2.28 -2.64 8.63
C LEU A 25 -2.66 -3.65 7.53
N LEU A 26 -2.47 -3.29 6.26
CA LEU A 26 -2.65 -4.23 5.15
C LEU A 26 -1.61 -5.36 5.16
N ALA A 27 -0.36 -5.07 5.55
CA ALA A 27 0.70 -6.07 5.69
C ALA A 27 0.38 -7.12 6.77
N GLN A 28 -0.45 -6.78 7.76
CA GLN A 28 -0.97 -7.72 8.75
C GLN A 28 -2.11 -8.61 8.20
N GLY A 29 -2.48 -8.46 6.93
CA GLY A 29 -3.58 -9.20 6.30
C GLY A 29 -4.97 -8.69 6.69
N LEU A 30 -5.07 -7.49 7.25
CA LEU A 30 -6.35 -6.94 7.69
C LEU A 30 -7.21 -6.49 6.50
N PRO A 31 -8.53 -6.77 6.52
CA PRO A 31 -9.43 -6.25 5.49
C PRO A 31 -9.60 -4.73 5.64
N ILE A 32 -9.89 -4.06 4.52
CA ILE A 32 -10.01 -2.59 4.43
C ILE A 32 -10.94 -1.99 5.49
N ASP A 33 -12.04 -2.65 5.80
CA ASP A 33 -13.01 -2.12 6.76
C ASP A 33 -12.44 -2.15 8.19
N THR A 34 -11.65 -3.16 8.55
CA THR A 34 -10.89 -3.21 9.81
C THR A 34 -9.79 -2.16 9.84
N VAL A 35 -9.09 -1.94 8.71
CA VAL A 35 -8.09 -0.86 8.59
C VAL A 35 -8.75 0.50 8.84
N ALA A 36 -9.94 0.73 8.28
CA ALA A 36 -10.69 1.96 8.45
C ALA A 36 -11.04 2.23 9.92
N VAL A 37 -11.56 1.22 10.62
CA VAL A 37 -11.86 1.30 12.06
C VAL A 37 -10.59 1.63 12.87
N ARG A 38 -9.48 0.94 12.60
CA ARG A 38 -8.21 1.16 13.35
C ARG A 38 -7.59 2.53 13.11
N LEU A 39 -7.80 3.13 11.94
CA LEU A 39 -7.31 4.45 11.59
C LEU A 39 -8.30 5.58 11.92
N GLY A 40 -9.50 5.26 12.43
CA GLY A 40 -10.52 6.27 12.73
C GLY A 40 -11.06 7.00 11.50
N VAL A 41 -11.02 6.36 10.32
CA VAL A 41 -11.49 6.94 9.05
C VAL A 41 -12.54 6.04 8.39
N SER A 42 -13.22 6.56 7.36
CA SER A 42 -14.17 5.74 6.59
C SER A 42 -13.47 4.71 5.69
N GLY A 43 -14.15 3.59 5.40
CA GLY A 43 -13.67 2.60 4.41
C GLY A 43 -13.46 3.21 3.03
N ARG A 44 -14.27 4.21 2.64
CA ARG A 44 -14.08 4.99 1.41
C ARG A 44 -12.73 5.72 1.38
N THR A 45 -12.34 6.32 2.51
CA THR A 45 -11.05 7.01 2.66
C THR A 45 -9.89 6.03 2.49
N VAL A 46 -9.96 4.85 3.13
CA VAL A 46 -8.94 3.80 2.99
C VAL A 46 -8.85 3.29 1.55
N ARG A 47 -9.98 3.02 0.88
CA ARG A 47 -10.00 2.58 -0.53
C ARG A 47 -9.41 3.63 -1.47
N ARG A 48 -9.79 4.90 -1.30
CA ARG A 48 -9.22 6.02 -2.07
C ARG A 48 -7.71 6.12 -1.87
N ARG A 49 -7.24 6.10 -0.63
CA ARG A 49 -5.82 6.17 -0.29
C ARG A 49 -5.06 4.97 -0.85
N SER A 50 -5.57 3.76 -0.66
CA SER A 50 -4.98 2.53 -1.20
C SER A 50 -4.87 2.58 -2.73
N ARG A 51 -5.88 3.09 -3.44
CA ARG A 51 -5.83 3.26 -4.89
C ARG A 51 -4.78 4.28 -5.32
N ALA A 52 -4.67 5.41 -4.61
CA ALA A 52 -3.65 6.41 -4.88
C ALA A 52 -2.23 5.84 -4.65
N ILE A 53 -2.03 5.06 -3.59
CA ILE A 53 -0.76 4.34 -3.34
C ILE A 53 -0.48 3.37 -4.49
N CYS A 54 -1.44 2.54 -4.87
CA CYS A 54 -1.27 1.56 -5.94
C CYS A 54 -0.89 2.23 -7.28
N GLN A 55 -1.53 3.35 -7.62
CA GLN A 55 -1.20 4.14 -8.80
C GLN A 55 0.22 4.72 -8.73
N ARG A 56 0.62 5.26 -7.59
CA ARG A 56 1.97 5.82 -7.38
C ARG A 56 3.06 4.76 -7.48
N LEU A 57 2.78 3.55 -7.00
CA LEU A 57 3.75 2.44 -6.99
C LEU A 57 3.66 1.56 -8.25
N ASN A 58 2.75 1.87 -9.17
CA ASN A 58 2.45 1.05 -10.35
C ASN A 58 2.17 -0.42 -10.01
N VAL A 59 1.37 -0.66 -8.95
CA VAL A 59 0.94 -2.00 -8.53
C VAL A 59 -0.58 -2.13 -8.64
N SER A 60 -1.06 -3.35 -8.85
CA SER A 60 -2.48 -3.63 -9.09
C SER A 60 -3.30 -3.84 -7.81
N ALA A 61 -2.66 -4.12 -6.67
CA ALA A 61 -3.35 -4.49 -5.44
C ALA A 61 -2.76 -3.82 -4.18
N PRO A 62 -3.58 -3.47 -3.18
CA PRO A 62 -3.10 -2.89 -1.92
C PRO A 62 -2.12 -3.78 -1.16
N ILE A 63 -2.30 -5.11 -1.22
CA ILE A 63 -1.35 -6.05 -0.62
C ILE A 63 0.01 -6.03 -1.34
N ALA A 64 0.03 -5.86 -2.68
CA ALA A 64 1.27 -5.70 -3.43
C ALA A 64 1.99 -4.39 -3.06
N ALA A 65 1.24 -3.31 -2.80
CA ALA A 65 1.79 -2.07 -2.27
C ALA A 65 2.42 -2.25 -0.87
N ALA A 66 1.80 -3.06 -0.01
CA ALA A 66 2.34 -3.38 1.31
C ALA A 66 3.64 -4.19 1.19
N VAL A 67 3.69 -5.19 0.30
CA VAL A 67 4.92 -5.95 0.01
C VAL A 67 6.02 -5.03 -0.53
N TRP A 68 5.69 -4.11 -1.44
CA TRP A 68 6.64 -3.13 -1.96
C TRP A 68 7.30 -2.29 -0.85
N ALA A 69 6.51 -1.87 0.14
CA ALA A 69 6.98 -1.10 1.29
C ALA A 69 7.82 -1.95 2.26
N ALA A 70 7.41 -3.19 2.53
CA ALA A 70 8.16 -4.14 3.36
C ALA A 70 9.56 -4.42 2.80
N GLN A 71 9.66 -4.66 1.49
CA GLN A 71 10.94 -4.92 0.79
C GLN A 71 11.92 -3.74 0.86
N ARG A 72 11.45 -2.55 1.19
CA ARG A 72 12.23 -1.30 1.29
C ARG A 72 12.46 -0.85 2.74
N GLY A 73 12.02 -1.64 3.73
CA GLY A 73 12.18 -1.30 5.15
C GLY A 73 11.33 -0.10 5.60
N LEU A 74 10.19 0.15 4.96
CA LEU A 74 9.32 1.30 5.25
C LEU A 74 8.18 1.00 6.26
N LEU A 75 7.98 -0.28 6.61
CA LEU A 75 6.91 -0.72 7.50
C LEU A 75 7.39 -0.88 8.94
#